data_AF-A0A3L6DTR3-F1
#
_entry.id   AF-A0A3L6DTR3-F1
#
_cell.length_a   1.000
_cell.length_b   1.000
_cell.length_c   1.000
_cell.angle_alpha   90.00
_cell.angle_beta   90.00
_cell.angle_gamma   90.00
#
_symmetry.space_group_name_H-M   'P 1'
#
loop_
_entity.id
_entity.type
_entity.pdbx_description
1 polymer ?
#
loop_
_entity_poly.entity_id
_entity_poly.type
_entity_poly.pdbx_seq_one_letter_code
_entity_poly.pdbx_strand_id
1 'polypeptide(L)'
;MVAHRFHQYQVVGRALPTPTDEHPKIYRMKLWATNEVRAKSKFWYFLRKLKKVKKSNGQMLAINEIFERNPTTIKNYGIWLRYQSRTGYHNMYKEYRDTTLNGAVEQMYNEMASRHRVRSPCIQIIKTATVHFKLCKRDNTKQFHNSEIKFPLVYRKVRPPTRKLRTTFKASRPNLFMDGGGHAAGGSWVGEDGRVWHSHDGLAPHSHEPIYSPGDFTKRAPPLASRDFADRAFTVGIGGPVGTGKTALMLALCRFLRDKYSLAAVTNDIFTKEDGEFLIKHGALPEERIRAVETGGCPHAAIREDISINLGPLEELSNLYKADLLLCESGGDNLAANFSRELADYIIYIIDVSGGDKIPRKGGPGITQADLLVINKTDLAPAVGADLSVMERDALRMREGGPFVFAQVKHGVGVEGIVNHILQAWEIATGNKRR
;
A
#
# COMPACT_ATOMS: atom_id res chain seq x y z
N MET A 1 -26.23 1.18 -23.20
CA MET A 1 -26.04 1.99 -21.98
C MET A 1 -25.43 1.09 -20.93
N VAL A 2 -24.44 1.57 -20.17
CA VAL A 2 -23.91 0.82 -19.03
C VAL A 2 -25.04 0.68 -18.01
N ALA A 3 -25.45 -0.55 -17.68
CA ALA A 3 -26.43 -0.79 -16.65
C ALA A 3 -25.76 -0.55 -15.29
N HIS A 4 -26.16 0.52 -14.60
CA HIS A 4 -25.66 0.80 -13.26
C HIS A 4 -26.34 -0.13 -12.25
N ARG A 5 -25.56 -0.67 -11.31
CA ARG A 5 -26.13 -1.50 -10.25
C ARG A 5 -26.94 -0.69 -9.23
N PHE A 6 -26.62 0.59 -9.05
CA PHE A 6 -27.24 1.47 -8.07
C PHE A 6 -27.88 2.68 -8.75
N HIS A 7 -29.11 2.96 -8.35
CA HIS A 7 -29.92 4.06 -8.88
C HIS A 7 -30.19 5.08 -7.78
N GLN A 8 -30.20 6.36 -8.14
CA GLN A 8 -30.56 7.43 -7.23
C GLN A 8 -32.09 7.50 -7.11
N TYR A 9 -32.60 7.40 -5.88
CA TYR A 9 -34.01 7.58 -5.57
C TYR A 9 -34.20 8.82 -4.71
N GLN A 10 -35.24 9.59 -5.03
CA GLN A 10 -35.83 10.58 -4.14
C GLN A 10 -37.02 9.95 -3.44
N VAL A 11 -36.86 9.68 -2.16
CA VAL A 11 -37.89 9.06 -1.32
C VAL A 11 -38.50 10.12 -0.40
N VAL A 12 -39.83 10.19 -0.39
CA VAL A 12 -40.61 11.15 0.39
C VAL A 12 -41.56 10.39 1.30
N GLY A 13 -41.55 10.69 2.59
CA GLY A 13 -42.42 10.06 3.57
C GLY A 13 -42.59 10.90 4.83
N ARG A 14 -43.57 10.54 5.65
CA ARG A 14 -43.93 11.23 6.89
C ARG A 14 -44.41 10.23 7.95
N ALA A 15 -44.60 10.70 9.18
CA ALA A 15 -45.37 9.95 10.17
C ALA A 15 -46.86 9.90 9.73
N LEU A 16 -47.60 8.89 10.18
CA LEU A 16 -49.04 8.88 10.01
C LEU A 16 -49.65 10.04 10.83
N PRO A 17 -50.58 10.82 10.25
CA PRO A 17 -51.32 11.83 11.01
C PRO A 17 -52.04 11.22 12.21
N THR A 18 -51.98 11.90 13.36
CA THR A 18 -52.72 11.54 14.57
C THR A 18 -53.68 12.69 14.93
N PRO A 19 -54.71 12.46 15.77
CA PRO A 19 -55.57 13.55 16.24
C PRO A 19 -54.81 14.69 16.94
N THR A 20 -53.61 14.41 17.44
CA THR A 20 -52.71 15.36 18.09
C THR A 20 -51.73 16.06 17.12
N ASP A 21 -51.49 15.49 15.93
CA ASP A 21 -50.62 16.04 14.89
C ASP A 21 -51.22 15.69 13.52
N GLU A 22 -52.14 16.53 13.06
CA GLU A 22 -52.86 16.36 11.79
C GLU A 22 -51.94 16.54 10.56
N HIS A 23 -50.84 17.28 10.72
CA HIS A 23 -49.94 17.66 9.63
C HIS A 23 -48.47 17.34 9.95
N PRO A 24 -48.14 16.04 10.09
CA PRO A 24 -46.79 15.64 10.45
C PRO A 24 -45.80 16.03 9.36
N LYS A 25 -44.61 16.45 9.81
CA LYS A 25 -43.53 16.94 8.93
C LYS A 25 -43.18 15.92 7.84
N ILE A 26 -43.09 16.41 6.61
CA ILE A 26 -42.68 15.61 5.45
C ILE A 26 -41.16 15.59 5.35
N TYR A 27 -40.60 14.40 5.19
CA TYR A 27 -39.17 14.19 4.98
C TYR A 27 -38.89 13.70 3.57
N ARG A 28 -37.90 14.32 2.94
CA ARG A 28 -37.39 13.93 1.61
C ARG A 28 -35.92 13.58 1.71
N MET A 29 -35.53 12.45 1.13
CA MET A 29 -34.15 12.00 1.12
C MET A 29 -33.75 11.50 -0.27
N LYS A 30 -32.57 11.92 -0.72
CA LYS A 30 -31.89 11.33 -1.87
C LYS A 30 -30.99 10.21 -1.38
N LEU A 31 -31.13 9.02 -1.95
CA LEU A 31 -30.34 7.85 -1.57
C LEU A 31 -30.09 6.96 -2.80
N TRP A 32 -29.11 6.07 -2.67
CA TRP A 32 -28.80 5.07 -3.70
C TRP A 32 -29.17 3.68 -3.23
N ALA A 33 -29.83 2.93 -4.11
CA ALA A 33 -30.27 1.57 -3.90
C ALA A 33 -30.31 0.80 -5.22
N THR A 34 -30.32 -0.53 -5.15
CA THR A 34 -30.41 -1.40 -6.33
C THR A 34 -31.83 -1.49 -6.92
N ASN A 35 -32.83 -1.12 -6.13
CA ASN A 35 -34.24 -1.10 -6.51
C ASN A 35 -35.05 -0.29 -5.49
N GLU A 36 -36.32 -0.07 -5.83
CA GLU A 36 -37.29 0.67 -5.02
C GLU A 36 -37.49 0.07 -3.61
N VAL A 37 -37.52 -1.27 -3.49
CA VAL A 37 -37.72 -1.95 -2.19
C VAL A 37 -36.57 -1.65 -1.23
N ARG A 38 -35.33 -1.74 -1.72
CA ARG A 38 -34.14 -1.40 -0.94
C ARG A 38 -34.08 0.09 -0.61
N ALA A 39 -34.55 0.95 -1.52
CA ALA A 39 -34.68 2.38 -1.28
C ALA A 39 -35.64 2.70 -0.13
N LYS A 40 -36.84 2.09 -0.11
CA LYS A 40 -37.81 2.21 0.99
C LYS A 40 -37.23 1.74 2.32
N SER A 41 -36.55 0.60 2.33
CA SER A 41 -35.92 0.05 3.54
C SER A 41 -34.86 1.01 4.12
N LYS A 42 -33.98 1.54 3.25
CA LYS A 42 -32.94 2.50 3.64
C LYS A 42 -33.54 3.82 4.13
N PHE A 43 -34.65 4.27 3.52
CA PHE A 43 -35.40 5.44 3.98
C PHE A 43 -35.90 5.30 5.42
N TRP A 44 -36.59 4.20 5.72
CA TRP A 44 -37.09 3.95 7.07
C TRP A 44 -35.99 3.76 8.11
N TYR A 45 -34.86 3.18 7.73
CA TYR A 45 -33.69 3.10 8.60
C TYR A 45 -33.25 4.49 9.10
N PHE A 46 -33.11 5.45 8.18
CA PHE A 46 -32.69 6.81 8.51
C PHE A 46 -33.78 7.60 9.25
N LEU A 47 -35.04 7.51 8.84
CA LEU A 47 -36.14 8.18 9.55
C LEU A 47 -36.25 7.73 11.01
N ARG A 48 -36.11 6.42 11.26
CA ARG A 48 -36.10 5.87 12.63
C ARG A 48 -34.91 6.38 13.43
N LYS A 49 -33.71 6.41 12.85
CA LYS A 49 -32.48 6.85 13.53
C LYS A 49 -32.50 8.36 13.82
N LEU A 50 -32.91 9.18 12.86
CA LEU A 50 -32.79 10.64 12.91
C LEU A 50 -34.03 11.35 13.46
N LYS A 51 -35.23 10.83 13.19
CA LYS A 51 -36.51 11.47 13.50
C LYS A 51 -37.43 10.60 14.35
N LYS A 52 -36.97 9.41 14.78
CA LYS A 52 -37.72 8.45 15.61
C LYS A 52 -39.04 7.95 15.00
N VAL A 53 -39.26 8.15 13.70
CA VAL A 53 -40.43 7.64 12.97
C VAL A 53 -40.19 6.19 12.55
N LYS A 54 -41.07 5.27 12.96
CA LYS A 54 -41.02 3.85 12.59
C LYS A 54 -41.85 3.59 11.31
N LYS A 55 -41.50 2.53 10.57
CA LYS A 55 -42.25 2.10 9.37
C LYS A 55 -43.72 1.79 9.67
N SER A 56 -44.03 1.24 10.85
CA SER A 56 -45.40 0.91 11.26
C SER A 56 -46.30 2.13 11.41
N ASN A 57 -45.72 3.25 11.85
CA ASN A 57 -46.44 4.49 12.17
C ASN A 57 -46.11 5.59 11.14
N GLY A 58 -45.69 5.18 9.94
CA GLY A 58 -45.21 6.09 8.91
C GLY A 58 -45.80 5.73 7.55
N GLN A 59 -45.98 6.75 6.72
CA GLN A 59 -46.53 6.63 5.37
C GLN A 59 -45.48 7.07 4.35
N MET A 60 -45.35 6.27 3.28
CA MET A 60 -44.58 6.67 2.10
C MET A 60 -45.47 7.52 1.19
N LEU A 61 -45.03 8.71 0.83
CA LEU A 61 -45.78 9.61 -0.06
C LEU A 61 -45.38 9.44 -1.52
N ALA A 62 -44.07 9.37 -1.79
CA ALA A 62 -43.57 9.22 -3.14
C ALA A 62 -42.19 8.57 -3.16
N ILE A 63 -41.88 7.84 -4.22
CA ILE A 63 -40.55 7.34 -4.51
C ILE A 63 -40.30 7.49 -6.01
N ASN A 64 -39.38 8.39 -6.34
CA ASN A 64 -39.08 8.73 -7.72
C ASN A 64 -37.62 8.40 -7.99
N GLU A 65 -37.34 7.64 -9.04
CA GLU A 65 -35.99 7.48 -9.54
C GLU A 65 -35.53 8.78 -10.21
N ILE A 66 -34.28 9.18 -9.95
CA ILE A 66 -33.66 10.36 -10.54
C ILE A 66 -32.72 9.90 -11.65
N PHE A 67 -32.95 10.43 -12.85
CA PHE A 67 -32.08 10.25 -14.00
C PHE A 67 -31.19 11.48 -14.20
N GLU A 68 -29.97 11.25 -14.68
CA GLU A 68 -29.04 12.32 -15.03
C GLU A 68 -29.59 13.06 -16.27
N ARG A 69 -29.65 14.39 -16.21
CA ARG A 69 -30.22 15.20 -17.30
C ARG A 69 -29.43 15.08 -18.59
N ASN A 70 -28.10 15.18 -18.49
CA ASN A 70 -27.18 15.18 -19.63
C ASN A 70 -26.07 14.14 -19.40
N PRO A 71 -26.30 12.84 -19.71
CA PRO A 71 -25.33 11.77 -19.49
C PRO A 71 -24.23 11.70 -20.57
N THR A 72 -24.14 12.70 -21.44
CA THR A 72 -23.14 12.80 -22.51
C THR A 72 -21.92 13.63 -22.11
N THR A 73 -22.03 14.45 -21.06
CA THR A 73 -20.96 15.35 -20.62
C THR A 73 -20.29 14.82 -19.37
N ILE A 74 -18.96 14.84 -19.38
CA ILE A 74 -18.17 14.43 -18.21
C ILE A 74 -18.22 15.54 -17.15
N LYS A 75 -18.48 15.14 -15.91
CA LYS A 75 -18.52 16.02 -14.74
C LYS A 75 -17.62 15.46 -13.65
N ASN A 76 -17.19 16.33 -12.75
CA ASN A 76 -16.53 15.92 -11.52
C ASN A 76 -17.56 15.92 -10.39
N TYR A 77 -17.65 14.83 -9.64
CA TYR A 77 -18.60 14.66 -8.55
C TYR A 77 -17.84 14.52 -7.23
N GLY A 78 -18.11 15.44 -6.30
CA GLY A 78 -17.68 15.35 -4.92
C GLY A 78 -18.69 14.53 -4.11
N ILE A 79 -18.20 13.52 -3.40
CA ILE A 79 -19.00 12.63 -2.55
C ILE A 79 -18.46 12.71 -1.13
N TRP A 80 -19.29 13.21 -0.22
CA TRP A 80 -19.06 13.15 1.21
C TRP A 80 -19.77 11.92 1.74
N LEU A 81 -19.00 11.03 2.36
CA LEU A 81 -19.52 9.79 2.91
C LEU A 81 -19.04 9.60 4.34
N ARG A 82 -19.84 8.85 5.09
CA ARG A 82 -19.46 8.25 6.36
C ARG A 82 -19.51 6.74 6.17
N TYR A 83 -18.47 6.04 6.60
CA TYR A 83 -18.46 4.59 6.53
C TYR A 83 -18.11 3.96 7.88
N GLN A 84 -18.60 2.76 8.09
CA GLN A 84 -18.26 1.95 9.25
C GLN A 84 -17.06 1.07 8.93
N SER A 85 -15.96 1.30 9.63
CA SER A 85 -14.80 0.42 9.70
C SER A 85 -14.95 -0.57 10.87
N ARG A 86 -13.92 -1.39 11.11
CA ARG A 86 -13.86 -2.28 12.28
C ARG A 86 -13.76 -1.50 13.61
N THR A 87 -13.09 -0.36 13.61
CA THR A 87 -12.84 0.45 14.82
C THR A 87 -13.94 1.47 15.11
N GLY A 88 -14.73 1.84 14.10
CA GLY A 88 -15.76 2.87 14.26
C GLY A 88 -16.17 3.52 12.96
N TYR A 89 -16.79 4.70 13.07
CA TYR A 89 -17.27 5.46 11.92
C TYR A 89 -16.25 6.52 11.50
N HIS A 90 -15.99 6.58 10.20
CA HIS A 90 -15.06 7.53 9.60
C HIS A 90 -15.77 8.37 8.55
N ASN A 91 -15.45 9.67 8.54
CA ASN A 91 -15.92 10.59 7.50
C ASN A 91 -14.87 10.69 6.41
N MET A 92 -15.30 10.74 5.16
CA MET A 92 -14.41 10.79 4.01
C MET A 92 -15.02 11.63 2.90
N TYR A 93 -14.15 12.32 2.17
CA TYR A 93 -14.48 13.06 0.96
C TYR A 93 -13.70 12.49 -0.22
N LYS A 94 -14.40 12.12 -1.28
CA LYS A 94 -13.83 11.59 -2.53
C LYS A 94 -14.37 12.35 -3.73
N GLU A 95 -13.58 12.40 -4.80
CA GLU A 95 -13.93 13.02 -6.07
C GLU A 95 -13.81 11.99 -7.18
N TYR A 96 -14.82 11.92 -8.04
CA TYR A 96 -14.86 11.00 -9.18
C TYR A 96 -15.24 11.75 -10.45
N ARG A 97 -14.62 11.38 -11.57
CA ARG A 97 -14.91 11.91 -12.89
C ARG A 97 -15.76 10.89 -13.64
N ASP A 98 -17.00 11.27 -13.96
CA ASP A 98 -17.97 10.39 -14.63
C ASP A 98 -18.98 11.22 -15.44
N THR A 99 -19.71 10.57 -16.33
CA THR A 99 -20.84 11.13 -17.09
C THR A 99 -22.12 11.20 -16.28
N THR A 100 -22.27 10.38 -15.24
CA THR A 100 -23.46 10.35 -14.39
C THR A 100 -23.12 10.26 -12.92
N LEU A 101 -24.00 10.78 -12.05
CA LEU A 101 -23.86 10.65 -10.61
C LEU A 101 -23.96 9.18 -10.14
N ASN A 102 -24.74 8.35 -10.83
CA ASN A 102 -24.87 6.92 -10.52
C ASN A 102 -23.56 6.18 -10.79
N GLY A 103 -22.89 6.47 -11.92
CA GLY A 103 -21.56 5.95 -12.23
C GLY A 103 -20.52 6.36 -11.19
N ALA A 104 -20.50 7.64 -10.79
CA ALA A 104 -19.60 8.14 -9.74
C ALA A 104 -19.81 7.42 -8.39
N VAL A 105 -21.06 7.14 -8.01
CA VAL A 105 -21.38 6.39 -6.78
C VAL A 105 -21.01 4.92 -6.90
N GLU A 106 -21.15 4.31 -8.08
CA GLU A 106 -20.72 2.92 -8.33
C GLU A 106 -19.19 2.79 -8.26
N GLN A 107 -18.46 3.72 -8.86
CA GLN A 107 -16.99 3.83 -8.70
C GLN A 107 -16.61 3.96 -7.22
N MET A 108 -17.30 4.83 -6.47
CA MET A 108 -17.09 4.98 -5.03
C MET A 108 -17.31 3.68 -4.26
N TYR A 109 -18.40 2.96 -4.54
CA TYR A 109 -18.67 1.68 -3.88
C TYR A 109 -17.59 0.64 -4.18
N ASN A 110 -17.12 0.56 -5.42
CA ASN A 110 -16.03 -0.36 -5.81
C ASN A 110 -14.71 0.02 -5.14
N GLU A 111 -14.37 1.31 -5.10
CA GLU A 111 -13.16 1.79 -4.44
C GLU A 111 -13.21 1.53 -2.93
N MET A 112 -14.34 1.83 -2.27
CA MET A 112 -14.51 1.58 -0.84
C MET A 112 -14.46 0.08 -0.50
N ALA A 113 -14.99 -0.78 -1.38
CA ALA A 113 -14.88 -2.23 -1.23
C ALA A 113 -13.43 -2.71 -1.41
N SER A 114 -12.68 -2.15 -2.35
CA SER A 114 -11.31 -2.57 -2.63
C SER A 114 -10.29 -2.01 -1.63
N ARG A 115 -10.28 -0.69 -1.42
CA ARG A 115 -9.25 0.00 -0.62
C ARG A 115 -9.53 -0.07 0.88
N HIS A 116 -10.80 0.02 1.26
CA HIS A 116 -11.21 0.11 2.66
C HIS A 116 -11.95 -1.14 3.15
N ARG A 117 -12.14 -2.15 2.28
CA ARG A 117 -12.87 -3.40 2.58
C ARG A 117 -14.28 -3.17 3.15
N VAL A 118 -14.93 -2.09 2.73
CA VAL A 118 -16.24 -1.70 3.25
C VAL A 118 -17.35 -2.23 2.36
N ARG A 119 -18.31 -2.93 2.96
CA ARG A 119 -19.52 -3.39 2.27
C ARG A 119 -20.47 -2.20 2.02
N SER A 120 -21.20 -2.22 0.90
CA SER A 120 -22.13 -1.15 0.55
C SER A 120 -23.16 -0.75 1.63
N PRO A 121 -23.69 -1.65 2.49
CA PRO A 121 -24.60 -1.26 3.57
C PRO A 121 -23.92 -0.46 4.70
N CYS A 122 -22.60 -0.58 4.83
CA CYS A 122 -21.79 0.11 5.83
C CYS A 122 -21.41 1.54 5.41
N ILE A 123 -21.83 1.99 4.22
CA ILE A 123 -21.52 3.31 3.67
C ILE A 123 -22.79 4.16 3.64
N GLN A 124 -22.67 5.36 4.19
CA GLN A 124 -23.70 6.38 4.24
C GLN A 124 -23.21 7.58 3.44
N ILE A 125 -23.90 7.92 2.36
CA ILE A 125 -23.59 9.12 1.59
C ILE A 125 -24.27 10.31 2.29
N ILE A 126 -23.47 11.26 2.73
CA ILE A 126 -23.91 12.47 3.44
C ILE A 126 -24.39 13.50 2.41
N LYS A 127 -23.55 13.77 1.41
CA LYS A 127 -23.79 14.79 0.39
C LYS A 127 -23.11 14.39 -0.92
N THR A 128 -23.74 14.80 -2.01
CA THR A 128 -23.13 14.76 -3.35
C THR A 128 -23.25 16.14 -3.98
N ALA A 129 -22.26 16.53 -4.76
CA ALA A 129 -22.29 17.78 -5.52
C ALA A 129 -21.45 17.65 -6.79
N THR A 130 -21.87 18.32 -7.87
CA THR A 130 -20.98 18.56 -9.01
C THR A 130 -19.98 19.63 -8.63
N VAL A 131 -18.70 19.37 -8.88
CA VAL A 131 -17.58 20.25 -8.53
C VAL A 131 -16.98 20.80 -9.81
N HIS A 132 -16.80 22.12 -9.87
CA HIS A 132 -16.13 22.77 -10.98
C HIS A 132 -14.64 22.37 -11.02
N PHE A 133 -14.05 22.21 -12.22
CA PHE A 133 -12.69 21.66 -12.37
C PHE A 133 -11.61 22.41 -11.58
N LYS A 134 -11.74 23.75 -11.44
CA LYS A 134 -10.84 24.59 -10.63
C LYS A 134 -10.93 24.33 -9.12
N LEU A 135 -12.05 23.80 -8.65
CA LEU A 135 -12.32 23.55 -7.22
C LEU A 135 -12.03 22.10 -6.81
N CYS A 136 -11.72 21.22 -7.77
CA CYS A 136 -11.33 19.85 -7.48
C CYS A 136 -10.03 19.82 -6.69
N LYS A 137 -10.01 19.02 -5.63
CA LYS A 137 -8.88 18.95 -4.69
C LYS A 137 -8.01 17.71 -4.91
N ARG A 138 -8.54 16.63 -5.49
CA ARG A 138 -7.84 15.34 -5.60
C ARG A 138 -6.99 15.24 -6.86
N ASP A 139 -5.71 14.91 -6.71
CA ASP A 139 -4.73 14.89 -7.81
C ASP A 139 -5.09 13.85 -8.89
N ASN A 140 -5.62 12.70 -8.47
CA ASN A 140 -6.14 11.68 -9.40
C ASN A 140 -7.24 12.20 -10.33
N THR A 141 -8.01 13.21 -9.91
CA THR A 141 -9.01 13.87 -10.76
C THR A 141 -8.39 15.01 -11.56
N LYS A 142 -7.52 15.82 -10.93
CA LYS A 142 -6.87 16.98 -11.56
C LYS A 142 -6.03 16.63 -12.78
N GLN A 143 -5.33 15.49 -12.76
CA GLN A 143 -4.47 15.06 -13.87
C GLN A 143 -5.23 14.97 -15.21
N PHE A 144 -6.54 14.73 -15.19
CA PHE A 144 -7.37 14.60 -16.39
C PHE A 144 -8.03 15.91 -16.85
N HIS A 145 -7.65 17.06 -16.30
CA HIS A 145 -8.22 18.35 -16.70
C HIS A 145 -7.49 18.99 -17.89
N ASN A 146 -6.29 18.53 -18.23
CA ASN A 146 -5.56 19.02 -19.40
C ASN A 146 -6.28 18.57 -20.69
N SER A 147 -6.64 19.52 -21.55
CA SER A 147 -7.27 19.25 -22.85
C SER A 147 -6.35 18.53 -23.84
N GLU A 148 -5.03 18.64 -23.65
CA GLU A 148 -4.01 18.03 -24.52
C GLU A 148 -3.50 16.68 -23.99
N ILE A 149 -4.16 16.10 -22.98
CA ILE A 149 -3.71 14.84 -22.39
C ILE A 149 -3.64 13.72 -23.44
N LYS A 150 -2.47 13.07 -23.51
CA LYS A 150 -2.21 11.90 -24.36
C LYS A 150 -1.52 10.85 -23.51
N PHE A 151 -1.93 9.58 -23.69
CA PHE A 151 -1.28 8.45 -23.05
C PHE A 151 -1.15 7.30 -24.05
N PRO A 152 0.02 6.67 -24.16
CA PRO A 152 0.21 5.51 -25.02
C PRO A 152 -0.55 4.30 -24.47
N LEU A 153 -1.14 3.50 -25.36
CA LEU A 153 -1.69 2.20 -24.99
C LEU A 153 -0.57 1.15 -24.98
N VAL A 154 0.23 1.14 -23.92
CA VAL A 154 1.44 0.30 -23.77
C VAL A 154 1.17 -1.20 -23.74
N TYR A 155 -0.04 -1.61 -23.34
CA TYR A 155 -0.45 -3.00 -23.31
C TYR A 155 -1.87 -3.12 -23.84
N ARG A 156 -2.03 -3.76 -25.00
CA ARG A 156 -3.34 -4.07 -25.57
C ARG A 156 -3.69 -5.52 -25.27
N LYS A 157 -4.56 -5.73 -24.29
CA LYS A 157 -5.19 -7.04 -24.09
C LYS A 157 -6.03 -7.38 -25.32
N VAL A 158 -5.56 -8.34 -26.13
CA VAL A 158 -6.30 -8.83 -27.29
C VAL A 158 -7.54 -9.57 -26.80
N ARG A 159 -8.71 -8.95 -26.97
CA ARG A 159 -10.01 -9.56 -26.70
C ARG A 159 -10.64 -9.96 -28.04
N PRO A 160 -11.13 -11.20 -28.19
CA PRO A 160 -11.85 -11.58 -29.40
C PRO A 160 -13.10 -10.69 -29.52
N PRO A 161 -13.45 -10.21 -30.73
CA PRO A 161 -14.61 -9.32 -30.92
C PRO A 161 -15.92 -9.95 -30.45
N THR A 162 -16.03 -11.27 -30.58
CA THR A 162 -17.18 -12.06 -30.11
C THR A 162 -16.72 -13.36 -29.48
N ARG A 163 -17.58 -13.97 -28.66
CA ARG A 163 -17.28 -15.26 -28.00
C ARG A 163 -17.06 -16.38 -29.01
N LYS A 164 -17.75 -16.37 -30.15
CA LYS A 164 -17.60 -17.36 -31.23
C LYS A 164 -16.18 -17.37 -31.82
N LEU A 165 -15.51 -16.22 -31.82
CA LEU A 165 -14.15 -16.05 -32.34
C LEU A 165 -13.06 -16.30 -31.30
N ARG A 166 -13.42 -16.72 -30.08
CA ARG A 166 -12.46 -17.10 -29.05
C ARG A 166 -11.98 -18.52 -29.33
N THR A 167 -10.69 -18.67 -29.61
CA THR A 167 -10.06 -19.97 -29.85
C THR A 167 -9.07 -20.29 -28.71
N THR A 168 -8.91 -21.58 -28.41
CA THR A 168 -7.91 -22.06 -27.44
C THR A 168 -6.50 -21.97 -28.01
N PHE A 169 -6.38 -22.25 -29.31
CA PHE A 169 -5.13 -22.18 -30.05
C PHE A 169 -5.24 -21.16 -31.18
N LYS A 170 -4.13 -20.47 -31.45
CA LYS A 170 -3.95 -19.65 -32.65
C LYS A 170 -2.59 -19.96 -33.24
N ALA A 171 -2.51 -19.99 -34.57
CA ALA A 171 -1.27 -20.25 -35.30
C ALA A 171 -0.25 -19.10 -35.17
N SER A 172 -0.67 -17.93 -34.67
CA SER A 172 0.19 -16.76 -34.46
C SER A 172 0.17 -16.28 -33.01
N ARG A 173 1.31 -15.80 -32.53
CA ARG A 173 1.43 -15.16 -31.21
C ARG A 173 0.76 -13.78 -31.27
N PRO A 174 -0.08 -13.40 -30.29
CA PRO A 174 -0.70 -12.09 -30.27
C PRO A 174 0.35 -11.01 -30.00
N ASN A 175 0.37 -9.96 -30.82
CA ASN A 175 1.12 -8.77 -30.47
C ASN A 175 0.32 -7.97 -29.43
N LEU A 176 0.91 -7.80 -28.25
CA LEU A 176 0.33 -7.04 -27.14
C LEU A 176 0.82 -5.58 -27.14
N PHE A 177 1.75 -5.28 -28.03
CA PHE A 177 2.39 -3.99 -28.27
C PHE A 177 2.07 -3.53 -29.70
N MET A 178 2.20 -2.24 -30.00
CA MET A 178 2.14 -1.75 -31.37
C MET A 178 3.59 -1.65 -31.87
N ASP A 179 4.06 -2.65 -32.62
CA ASP A 179 5.36 -2.57 -33.29
C ASP A 179 5.20 -1.86 -34.64
N GLY A 180 5.85 -0.70 -34.81
CA GLY A 180 6.38 -0.33 -36.12
C GLY A 180 7.54 -1.27 -36.43
N GLY A 181 7.49 -2.00 -37.55
CA GLY A 181 8.31 -3.20 -37.77
C GLY A 181 9.84 -2.99 -37.85
N GLY A 182 10.58 -4.10 -37.67
CA GLY A 182 12.00 -4.23 -37.99
C GLY A 182 12.74 -5.25 -37.11
N HIS A 183 13.33 -6.29 -37.71
CA HIS A 183 14.23 -7.27 -37.05
C HIS A 183 15.71 -6.90 -37.30
N ALA A 184 16.61 -7.17 -36.33
CA ALA A 184 18.01 -7.61 -36.58
C ALA A 184 18.69 -8.10 -35.29
N ALA A 185 19.75 -8.91 -35.44
CA ALA A 185 20.31 -9.87 -34.50
C ALA A 185 21.50 -9.41 -33.63
N GLY A 186 21.64 -10.05 -32.45
CA GLY A 186 22.89 -10.54 -31.83
C GLY A 186 24.10 -9.61 -31.68
N GLY A 187 24.08 -8.78 -30.63
CA GLY A 187 25.14 -7.88 -30.16
C GLY A 187 24.52 -6.87 -29.18
N SER A 188 25.29 -6.14 -28.38
CA SER A 188 24.76 -4.92 -27.75
C SER A 188 25.05 -3.74 -28.68
N TRP A 189 24.02 -3.10 -29.22
CA TRP A 189 24.18 -1.95 -30.11
C TRP A 189 23.19 -0.85 -29.74
N VAL A 190 23.55 0.39 -30.10
CA VAL A 190 22.64 1.54 -29.99
C VAL A 190 21.82 1.60 -31.27
N GLY A 191 20.50 1.47 -31.15
CA GLY A 191 19.59 1.58 -32.28
C GLY A 191 19.49 3.03 -32.79
N GLU A 192 18.94 3.22 -34.00
CA GLU A 192 18.67 4.56 -34.56
C GLU A 192 17.74 5.41 -33.68
N ASP A 193 17.00 4.77 -32.77
CA ASP A 193 16.13 5.38 -31.76
C ASP A 193 16.87 5.81 -30.48
N GLY A 194 18.19 5.63 -30.42
CA GLY A 194 19.04 5.92 -29.26
C GLY A 194 18.91 4.90 -28.11
N ARG A 195 18.14 3.81 -28.29
CA ARG A 195 17.98 2.78 -27.25
C ARG A 195 19.10 1.75 -27.31
N VAL A 196 19.52 1.26 -26.15
CA VAL A 196 20.51 0.17 -26.03
C VAL A 196 19.78 -1.16 -26.17
N TRP A 197 20.01 -1.85 -27.27
CA TRP A 197 19.46 -3.17 -27.56
C TRP A 197 20.42 -4.25 -27.08
N HIS A 198 19.91 -5.34 -26.49
CA HIS A 198 20.72 -6.49 -26.10
C HIS A 198 19.97 -7.81 -26.26
N SER A 199 20.71 -8.92 -26.25
CA SER A 199 20.21 -10.29 -26.34
C SER A 199 20.98 -11.17 -25.34
N HIS A 200 20.25 -12.00 -24.59
CA HIS A 200 20.81 -13.05 -23.74
C HIS A 200 20.13 -14.38 -24.09
N ASP A 201 20.87 -15.48 -23.93
CA ASP A 201 20.38 -16.87 -23.99
C ASP A 201 19.59 -17.24 -25.27
N GLY A 202 20.00 -16.71 -26.43
CA GLY A 202 19.39 -17.03 -27.73
C GLY A 202 17.98 -16.45 -27.93
N LEU A 203 17.54 -15.53 -27.07
CA LEU A 203 16.29 -14.79 -27.22
C LEU A 203 16.43 -13.65 -28.24
N ALA A 204 15.30 -13.30 -28.88
CA ALA A 204 15.23 -12.16 -29.79
C ALA A 204 15.73 -10.88 -29.09
N PRO A 205 16.52 -10.03 -29.78
CA PRO A 205 17.02 -8.78 -29.21
C PRO A 205 15.86 -7.91 -28.72
N HIS A 206 15.98 -7.40 -27.51
CA HIS A 206 14.98 -6.54 -26.90
C HIS A 206 15.65 -5.29 -26.32
N SER A 207 14.90 -4.20 -26.32
CA SER A 207 15.22 -3.01 -25.54
C SER A 207 14.21 -2.90 -24.43
N HIS A 208 14.67 -2.50 -23.24
CA HIS A 208 13.77 -2.03 -22.21
C HIS A 208 13.64 -0.52 -22.39
N GLU A 209 12.42 0.03 -22.35
CA GLU A 209 12.29 1.45 -22.03
C GLU A 209 13.01 1.68 -20.71
N PRO A 210 13.90 2.69 -20.60
CA PRO A 210 14.59 2.94 -19.36
C PRO A 210 13.54 3.25 -18.30
N ILE A 211 13.30 2.32 -17.39
CA ILE A 211 12.77 2.65 -16.07
C ILE A 211 13.77 3.68 -15.55
N TYR A 212 13.31 4.92 -15.32
CA TYR A 212 14.16 6.09 -15.09
C TYR A 212 15.29 5.81 -14.06
N SER A 213 15.04 4.90 -13.12
CA SER A 213 16.06 4.11 -12.41
C SER A 213 15.34 3.03 -11.58
N PRO A 214 15.94 1.86 -11.28
CA PRO A 214 15.49 0.97 -10.19
C PRO A 214 15.57 1.63 -8.79
N GLY A 215 16.05 2.88 -8.73
CA GLY A 215 16.33 3.70 -7.57
C GLY A 215 17.84 3.86 -7.40
N ASP A 216 18.29 5.03 -6.92
CA ASP A 216 19.71 5.35 -6.78
C ASP A 216 20.07 5.39 -5.29
N PHE A 217 21.09 4.63 -4.88
CA PHE A 217 21.53 4.57 -3.49
C PHE A 217 22.13 5.91 -3.03
N THR A 218 22.86 6.57 -3.92
CA THR A 218 23.44 7.89 -3.68
C THR A 218 22.39 8.99 -3.54
N LYS A 219 21.20 8.82 -4.11
CA LYS A 219 20.07 9.78 -4.02
C LYS A 219 18.99 9.37 -3.03
N ARG A 220 19.24 8.35 -2.19
CA ARG A 220 18.29 7.95 -1.16
C ARG A 220 18.05 9.11 -0.18
N ALA A 221 16.87 9.15 0.43
CA ALA A 221 16.59 10.13 1.47
C ALA A 221 17.62 9.97 2.60
N PRO A 222 18.34 11.03 2.99
CA PRO A 222 19.29 10.97 4.09
C PRO A 222 18.55 10.81 5.43
N PRO A 223 19.24 10.41 6.51
CA PRO A 223 18.71 10.51 7.87
C PRO A 223 18.23 11.95 8.18
N LEU A 224 17.19 12.07 9.01
CA LEU A 224 16.62 13.37 9.35
C LEU A 224 17.58 14.15 10.26
N ALA A 225 18.18 15.22 9.74
CA ALA A 225 19.14 16.05 10.51
C ALA A 225 18.51 16.74 11.73
N SER A 226 17.19 16.95 11.74
CA SER A 226 16.44 17.58 12.83
C SER A 226 15.89 16.60 13.87
N ARG A 227 16.33 15.34 13.85
CA ARG A 227 15.84 14.31 14.78
C ARG A 227 16.34 14.58 16.19
N ASP A 228 15.41 14.74 17.14
CA ASP A 228 15.75 14.71 18.57
C ASP A 228 15.64 13.27 19.10
N PHE A 229 16.79 12.68 19.42
CA PHE A 229 16.86 11.33 19.98
C PHE A 229 16.42 11.28 21.46
N ALA A 230 16.22 12.43 22.11
CA ALA A 230 15.60 12.52 23.41
C ALA A 230 14.07 12.36 23.37
N ASP A 231 13.41 12.49 22.22
CA ASP A 231 11.96 12.21 22.10
C ASP A 231 11.71 10.74 21.77
N ARG A 232 12.43 10.23 20.76
CA ARG A 232 12.41 8.83 20.34
C ARG A 232 13.84 8.38 20.08
N ALA A 233 14.23 7.29 20.72
CA ALA A 233 15.53 6.70 20.52
C ALA A 233 15.75 6.26 19.06
N PHE A 234 17.02 6.12 18.70
CA PHE A 234 17.43 5.79 17.34
C PHE A 234 16.78 4.48 16.90
N THR A 235 16.02 4.55 15.81
CA THR A 235 15.15 3.46 15.38
C THR A 235 15.73 2.76 14.14
N VAL A 236 15.96 1.45 14.27
CA VAL A 236 16.39 0.59 13.17
C VAL A 236 15.17 -0.12 12.58
N GLY A 237 14.86 0.20 11.33
CA GLY A 237 13.81 -0.46 10.56
C GLY A 237 14.35 -1.71 9.85
N ILE A 238 13.71 -2.85 10.03
CA ILE A 238 14.07 -4.13 9.40
C ILE A 238 12.96 -4.52 8.43
N GLY A 239 13.16 -4.25 7.15
CA GLY A 239 12.22 -4.55 6.08
C GLY A 239 12.66 -5.71 5.21
N GLY A 240 11.73 -6.33 4.48
CA GLY A 240 12.08 -7.42 3.57
C GLY A 240 10.94 -8.39 3.28
N PRO A 241 11.05 -9.19 2.21
CA PRO A 241 10.03 -10.16 1.86
C PRO A 241 9.65 -11.17 2.95
N VAL A 242 8.47 -11.77 2.82
CA VAL A 242 8.03 -12.87 3.69
C VAL A 242 9.06 -14.00 3.64
N GLY A 243 9.46 -14.52 4.79
CA GLY A 243 10.34 -15.69 4.89
C GLY A 243 11.84 -15.39 4.76
N THR A 244 12.29 -14.15 4.52
CA THR A 244 13.72 -13.83 4.36
C THR A 244 14.53 -13.90 5.65
N GLY A 245 13.86 -13.95 6.81
CA GLY A 245 14.48 -14.08 8.13
C GLY A 245 14.56 -12.77 8.93
N LYS A 246 13.65 -11.82 8.70
CA LYS A 246 13.51 -10.58 9.48
C LYS A 246 13.43 -10.83 10.99
N THR A 247 12.46 -11.61 11.45
CA THR A 247 12.27 -11.95 12.87
C THR A 247 13.48 -12.69 13.46
N ALA A 248 14.14 -13.53 12.66
CA ALA A 248 15.38 -14.19 13.07
C ALA A 248 16.53 -13.19 13.25
N LEU A 249 16.62 -12.18 12.37
CA LEU A 249 17.59 -11.09 12.50
C LEU A 249 17.28 -10.24 13.73
N MET A 250 16.01 -9.93 13.96
CA MET A 250 15.57 -9.18 15.14
C MET A 250 15.96 -9.91 16.45
N LEU A 251 15.75 -11.23 16.52
CA LEU A 251 16.20 -12.05 17.65
C LEU A 251 17.72 -11.99 17.84
N ALA A 252 18.49 -12.12 16.75
CA ALA A 252 19.95 -12.09 16.79
C ALA A 252 20.48 -10.71 17.24
N LEU A 253 19.90 -9.62 16.74
CA LEU A 253 20.24 -8.26 17.13
C LEU A 253 19.92 -8.00 18.61
N CYS A 254 18.73 -8.41 19.08
CA CYS A 254 18.38 -8.30 20.49
C CYS A 254 19.41 -9.02 21.38
N ARG A 255 19.76 -10.27 21.06
CA ARG A 255 20.74 -11.04 21.85
C ARG A 255 22.13 -10.41 21.86
N PHE A 256 22.56 -9.83 20.74
CA PHE A 256 23.88 -9.24 20.63
C PHE A 256 24.00 -7.90 21.38
N LEU A 257 22.92 -7.11 21.40
CA LEU A 257 22.94 -5.72 21.87
C LEU A 257 22.39 -5.53 23.30
N ARG A 258 21.48 -6.38 23.76
CA ARG A 258 20.70 -6.15 25.01
C ARG A 258 21.52 -6.07 26.30
N ASP A 259 22.72 -6.66 26.32
CA ASP A 259 23.58 -6.65 27.51
C ASP A 259 24.38 -5.34 27.62
N LYS A 260 24.48 -4.56 26.53
CA LYS A 260 25.27 -3.33 26.45
C LYS A 260 24.42 -2.07 26.25
N TYR A 261 23.22 -2.20 25.70
CA TYR A 261 22.32 -1.11 25.32
C TYR A 261 20.90 -1.37 25.84
N SER A 262 20.18 -0.32 26.24
CA SER A 262 18.76 -0.43 26.57
C SER A 262 17.96 -0.56 25.27
N LEU A 263 17.35 -1.72 25.04
CA LEU A 263 16.60 -2.02 23.81
C LEU A 263 15.10 -2.09 24.04
N ALA A 264 14.35 -1.78 23.00
CA ALA A 264 12.95 -2.20 22.87
C ALA A 264 12.62 -2.56 21.41
N ALA A 265 11.58 -3.36 21.22
CA ALA A 265 11.28 -4.02 19.96
C ALA A 265 9.80 -3.86 19.59
N VAL A 266 9.53 -3.40 18.37
CA VAL A 266 8.20 -3.38 17.76
C VAL A 266 8.20 -4.33 16.57
N THR A 267 7.33 -5.32 16.61
CA THR A 267 7.12 -6.27 15.50
C THR A 267 5.80 -5.95 14.83
N ASN A 268 5.75 -6.11 13.51
CA ASN A 268 4.54 -5.95 12.73
C ASN A 268 4.16 -7.27 12.11
N ASP A 269 2.89 -7.66 12.24
CA ASP A 269 2.31 -8.70 11.41
C ASP A 269 0.92 -8.27 10.92
N ILE A 270 0.36 -8.99 9.94
CA ILE A 270 -0.89 -8.58 9.28
C ILE A 270 -2.09 -8.82 10.20
N PHE A 271 -2.19 -10.02 10.77
CA PHE A 271 -3.37 -10.43 11.54
C PHE A 271 -3.05 -11.24 12.79
N THR A 272 -1.77 -11.44 13.11
CA THR A 272 -1.35 -12.20 14.29
C THR A 272 -0.35 -11.39 15.12
N LYS A 273 0.06 -11.95 16.25
CA LYS A 273 1.16 -11.46 17.08
C LYS A 273 2.34 -12.42 17.09
N GLU A 274 2.36 -13.38 16.17
CA GLU A 274 3.29 -14.51 16.17
C GLU A 274 4.75 -14.07 16.17
N ASP A 275 5.11 -13.00 15.44
CA ASP A 275 6.50 -12.51 15.41
C ASP A 275 6.94 -11.96 16.78
N GLY A 276 6.07 -11.24 17.49
CA GLY A 276 6.35 -10.76 18.84
C GLY A 276 6.38 -11.89 19.87
N GLU A 277 5.41 -12.81 19.80
CA GLU A 277 5.36 -14.02 20.65
C GLU A 277 6.59 -14.91 20.43
N PHE A 278 7.06 -15.01 19.18
CA PHE A 278 8.30 -15.70 18.84
C PHE A 278 9.50 -15.07 19.54
N LEU A 279 9.64 -13.74 19.53
CA LEU A 279 10.73 -13.05 20.22
C LEU A 279 10.69 -13.27 21.74
N ILE A 280 9.50 -13.21 22.34
CA ILE A 280 9.31 -13.46 23.78
C ILE A 280 9.72 -14.90 24.12
N LYS A 281 9.18 -15.88 23.38
CA LYS A 281 9.44 -17.32 23.59
C LYS A 281 10.91 -17.68 23.47
N HIS A 282 11.66 -17.01 22.60
CA HIS A 282 13.09 -17.26 22.40
C HIS A 282 13.98 -16.37 23.28
N GLY A 283 13.38 -15.65 24.23
CA GLY A 283 14.06 -14.76 25.16
C GLY A 283 14.89 -13.74 24.41
N ALA A 284 14.30 -13.00 23.47
CA ALA A 284 14.98 -11.88 22.79
C ALA A 284 15.20 -10.72 23.78
N LEU A 285 14.11 -10.28 24.41
CA LEU A 285 14.02 -9.24 25.44
C LEU A 285 12.92 -9.63 26.45
N PRO A 286 12.86 -9.01 27.63
CA PRO A 286 11.68 -9.06 28.49
C PRO A 286 10.40 -8.70 27.73
N GLU A 287 9.29 -9.37 28.04
CA GLU A 287 8.01 -9.21 27.31
C GLU A 287 7.53 -7.76 27.28
N GLU A 288 7.71 -7.04 28.38
CA GLU A 288 7.30 -5.66 28.54
C GLU A 288 8.05 -4.69 27.60
N ARG A 289 9.19 -5.10 27.03
CA ARG A 289 9.98 -4.34 26.05
C ARG A 289 9.64 -4.70 24.59
N ILE A 290 8.70 -5.63 24.38
CA ILE A 290 8.24 -6.05 23.06
C ILE A 290 6.81 -5.55 22.86
N ARG A 291 6.52 -5.00 21.68
CA ARG A 291 5.15 -4.68 21.25
C ARG A 291 4.88 -5.36 19.91
N ALA A 292 3.84 -6.19 19.89
CA ALA A 292 3.35 -6.83 18.67
C ALA A 292 2.20 -6.01 18.09
N VAL A 293 2.41 -5.46 16.89
CA VAL A 293 1.46 -4.60 16.18
C VAL A 293 0.80 -5.37 15.05
N GLU A 294 -0.52 -5.45 15.10
CA GLU A 294 -1.34 -6.00 14.02
C GLU A 294 -1.69 -4.87 13.03
N THR A 295 -1.01 -4.86 11.89
CA THR A 295 -1.19 -3.82 10.86
C THR A 295 -2.57 -3.86 10.19
N GLY A 296 -3.21 -5.03 10.16
CA GLY A 296 -4.57 -5.23 9.62
C GLY A 296 -4.70 -5.03 8.10
N GLY A 297 -3.59 -4.82 7.38
CA GLY A 297 -3.57 -4.31 6.01
C GLY A 297 -2.27 -4.58 5.23
N CYS A 298 -1.98 -3.75 4.22
CA CYS A 298 -0.75 -3.87 3.43
C CYS A 298 0.46 -3.44 4.30
N PRO A 299 1.45 -4.30 4.57
CA PRO A 299 2.53 -3.98 5.51
C PRO A 299 3.35 -2.75 5.09
N HIS A 300 3.60 -2.58 3.78
CA HIS A 300 4.21 -1.38 3.21
C HIS A 300 3.55 -0.07 3.70
N ALA A 301 2.22 -0.01 3.75
CA ALA A 301 1.53 1.22 4.15
C ALA A 301 1.83 1.58 5.62
N ALA A 302 1.93 0.58 6.49
CA ALA A 302 2.19 0.76 7.92
C ALA A 302 3.63 1.24 8.23
N ILE A 303 4.57 1.08 7.30
CA ILE A 303 5.96 1.52 7.48
C ILE A 303 6.34 2.75 6.65
N ARG A 304 5.46 3.18 5.73
CA ARG A 304 5.76 4.28 4.79
C ARG A 304 4.68 5.36 4.69
N GLU A 305 3.41 4.99 4.56
CA GLU A 305 2.32 5.94 4.27
C GLU A 305 1.58 6.38 5.55
N ASP A 306 1.31 5.44 6.45
CA ASP A 306 0.67 5.67 7.74
C ASP A 306 1.48 4.95 8.83
N ILE A 307 2.53 5.63 9.28
CA ILE A 307 3.48 5.10 10.27
C ILE A 307 2.99 5.22 11.71
N SER A 308 1.82 5.82 11.93
CA SER A 308 1.31 6.18 13.25
C SER A 308 1.15 4.97 14.17
N ILE A 309 0.77 3.82 13.59
CA ILE A 309 0.58 2.56 14.32
C ILE A 309 1.89 2.01 14.92
N ASN A 310 3.03 2.34 14.31
CA ASN A 310 4.36 1.99 14.80
C ASN A 310 4.94 3.09 15.69
N LEU A 311 4.70 4.34 15.32
CA LEU A 311 5.29 5.51 16.00
C LEU A 311 4.88 5.57 17.48
N GLY A 312 3.59 5.37 17.78
CA GLY A 312 3.08 5.39 19.16
C GLY A 312 3.80 4.38 20.08
N PRO A 313 3.80 3.07 19.75
CA PRO A 313 4.53 2.07 20.51
C PRO A 313 6.03 2.35 20.63
N LEU A 314 6.68 2.85 19.57
CA LEU A 314 8.10 3.20 19.62
C LEU A 314 8.38 4.33 20.62
N GLU A 315 7.59 5.41 20.61
CA GLU A 315 7.73 6.53 21.53
C GLU A 315 7.41 6.13 22.98
N GLU A 316 6.38 5.30 23.18
CA GLU A 316 6.03 4.75 24.49
C GLU A 316 7.20 3.94 25.07
N LEU A 317 7.69 2.95 24.34
CA LEU A 317 8.79 2.09 24.77
C LEU A 317 10.08 2.89 25.00
N SER A 318 10.37 3.84 24.10
CA SER A 318 11.50 4.75 24.20
C SER A 318 11.49 5.50 25.54
N ASN A 319 10.33 5.99 25.97
CA ASN A 319 10.19 6.79 27.18
C ASN A 319 10.10 5.96 28.46
N LEU A 320 9.40 4.83 28.43
CA LEU A 320 9.26 3.92 29.56
C LEU A 320 10.61 3.31 29.98
N TYR A 321 11.43 2.91 28.99
CA TYR A 321 12.65 2.15 29.25
C TYR A 321 13.93 2.92 29.01
N LYS A 322 13.84 4.21 28.67
CA LYS A 322 14.97 5.05 28.26
C LYS A 322 15.85 4.28 27.27
N ALA A 323 15.23 3.81 26.20
CA ALA A 323 15.91 2.97 25.22
C ALA A 323 17.03 3.78 24.54
N ASP A 324 18.17 3.14 24.28
CA ASP A 324 19.24 3.68 23.44
C ASP A 324 18.93 3.41 21.96
N LEU A 325 18.35 2.24 21.69
CA LEU A 325 18.03 1.73 20.36
C LEU A 325 16.64 1.10 20.35
N LEU A 326 15.88 1.37 19.29
CA LEU A 326 14.61 0.71 19.00
C LEU A 326 14.75 -0.15 17.75
N LEU A 327 14.22 -1.36 17.80
CA LEU A 327 14.12 -2.25 16.64
C LEU A 327 12.68 -2.27 16.16
N CYS A 328 12.45 -2.01 14.88
CA CYS A 328 11.13 -2.06 14.26
C CYS A 328 11.15 -2.99 13.04
N GLU A 329 10.53 -4.15 13.15
CA GLU A 329 10.35 -5.07 12.02
C GLU A 329 9.08 -4.71 11.23
N SER A 330 9.16 -4.75 9.89
CA SER A 330 7.97 -4.66 9.04
C SER A 330 7.26 -6.00 8.91
N GLY A 331 5.95 -5.99 8.69
CA GLY A 331 5.23 -7.20 8.30
C GLY A 331 5.74 -7.68 6.94
N GLY A 332 5.60 -8.98 6.64
CA GLY A 332 6.16 -9.55 5.42
C GLY A 332 5.79 -8.79 4.13
N ASP A 333 6.81 -8.27 3.44
CA ASP A 333 6.65 -7.29 2.37
C ASP A 333 7.01 -7.84 0.97
N ASN A 334 7.07 -6.96 -0.04
CA ASN A 334 7.67 -7.24 -1.35
C ASN A 334 8.89 -6.31 -1.59
N LEU A 335 9.62 -6.54 -2.69
CA LEU A 335 10.83 -5.79 -3.07
C LEU A 335 10.64 -4.27 -3.21
N ALA A 336 9.39 -3.79 -3.30
CA ALA A 336 9.08 -2.37 -3.43
C ALA A 336 8.88 -1.65 -2.08
N ALA A 337 8.88 -2.38 -0.96
CA ALA A 337 8.72 -1.78 0.37
C ALA A 337 10.03 -1.19 0.88
N ASN A 338 9.94 0.01 1.47
CA ASN A 338 11.02 0.66 2.19
C ASN A 338 10.41 1.52 3.31
N PHE A 339 11.12 1.67 4.41
CA PHE A 339 10.66 2.49 5.55
C PHE A 339 10.64 3.98 5.18
N SER A 340 9.69 4.72 5.74
CA SER A 340 9.81 6.18 5.81
C SER A 340 10.94 6.58 6.76
N ARG A 341 11.70 7.61 6.40
CA ARG A 341 12.72 8.22 7.27
C ARG A 341 12.15 8.86 8.53
N GLU A 342 10.84 9.14 8.54
CA GLU A 342 10.15 9.59 9.76
C GLU A 342 9.99 8.45 10.78
N LEU A 343 9.94 7.20 10.31
CA LEU A 343 9.79 6.01 11.15
C LEU A 343 11.13 5.38 11.53
N ALA A 344 12.06 5.21 10.58
CA ALA A 344 13.34 4.56 10.81
C ALA A 344 14.52 5.48 10.46
N ASP A 345 15.45 5.60 11.41
CA ASP A 345 16.67 6.39 11.29
C ASP A 345 17.75 5.62 10.52
N TYR A 346 17.78 4.28 10.69
CA TYR A 346 18.60 3.36 9.91
C TYR A 346 17.75 2.24 9.32
N ILE A 347 17.87 2.00 8.02
CA ILE A 347 17.03 1.02 7.32
C ILE A 347 17.85 -0.17 6.86
N ILE A 348 17.49 -1.34 7.35
CA ILE A 348 17.99 -2.64 6.89
C ILE A 348 16.93 -3.26 5.99
N TYR A 349 17.35 -3.70 4.81
CA TYR A 349 16.50 -4.50 3.94
C TYR A 349 17.10 -5.90 3.78
N ILE A 350 16.33 -6.93 4.14
CA ILE A 350 16.78 -8.32 4.11
C ILE A 350 16.09 -9.10 2.99
N ILE A 351 16.90 -9.62 2.08
CA ILE A 351 16.53 -10.63 1.08
C ILE A 351 17.18 -11.95 1.43
N ASP A 352 16.81 -13.03 0.74
CA ASP A 352 17.42 -14.32 0.99
C ASP A 352 17.68 -15.12 -0.28
N VAL A 353 18.66 -16.02 -0.19
CA VAL A 353 19.14 -16.82 -1.31
C VAL A 353 18.08 -17.77 -1.87
N SER A 354 17.11 -18.21 -1.05
CA SER A 354 16.06 -19.11 -1.54
C SER A 354 15.12 -18.47 -2.57
N GLY A 355 15.12 -17.13 -2.68
CA GLY A 355 14.43 -16.40 -3.76
C GLY A 355 15.14 -16.45 -5.12
N GLY A 356 16.35 -17.02 -5.19
CA GLY A 356 17.23 -17.10 -6.35
C GLY A 356 18.26 -15.96 -6.42
N ASP A 357 19.37 -16.22 -7.12
CA ASP A 357 20.49 -15.29 -7.29
C ASP A 357 20.14 -13.98 -8.02
N LYS A 358 19.04 -13.98 -8.79
CA LYS A 358 18.53 -12.80 -9.51
C LYS A 358 17.80 -11.78 -8.65
N ILE A 359 17.59 -12.03 -7.34
CA ILE A 359 16.83 -11.08 -6.50
C ILE A 359 17.50 -9.69 -6.42
N PRO A 360 18.81 -9.54 -6.18
CA PRO A 360 19.46 -8.23 -6.14
C PRO A 360 19.24 -7.40 -7.41
N ARG A 361 19.38 -8.00 -8.60
CA ARG A 361 19.20 -7.27 -9.88
C ARG A 361 17.76 -6.84 -10.18
N LYS A 362 16.75 -7.38 -9.47
CA LYS A 362 15.37 -6.89 -9.62
C LYS A 362 15.22 -5.46 -9.11
N GLY A 363 16.12 -5.00 -8.25
CA GLY A 363 16.09 -3.65 -7.70
C GLY A 363 14.85 -3.37 -6.85
N GLY A 364 14.44 -2.10 -6.84
CA GLY A 364 13.34 -1.59 -6.03
C GLY A 364 13.83 -0.88 -4.76
N PRO A 365 13.01 0.01 -4.18
CA PRO A 365 13.40 0.87 -3.07
C PRO A 365 14.07 0.17 -1.89
N GLY A 366 13.66 -1.05 -1.53
CA GLY A 366 14.31 -1.79 -0.46
C GLY A 366 15.76 -2.15 -0.77
N ILE A 367 16.02 -2.65 -2.00
CA ILE A 367 17.37 -3.02 -2.44
C ILE A 367 18.22 -1.77 -2.71
N THR A 368 17.68 -0.75 -3.37
CA THR A 368 18.48 0.38 -3.84
C THR A 368 18.59 1.51 -2.81
N GLN A 369 17.66 1.65 -1.86
CA GLN A 369 17.61 2.82 -0.96
C GLN A 369 17.74 2.48 0.53
N ALA A 370 17.76 1.21 0.95
CA ALA A 370 18.05 0.87 2.33
C ALA A 370 19.53 1.14 2.65
N ASP A 371 19.82 1.58 3.87
CA ASP A 371 21.20 1.88 4.29
C ASP A 371 22.06 0.62 4.27
N LEU A 372 21.50 -0.52 4.66
CA LEU A 372 22.15 -1.83 4.59
C LEU A 372 21.27 -2.87 3.90
N LEU A 373 21.83 -3.55 2.90
CA LEU A 373 21.22 -4.75 2.33
C LEU A 373 21.78 -5.99 3.03
N VAL A 374 20.92 -6.88 3.51
CA VAL A 374 21.33 -8.19 4.04
C VAL A 374 20.87 -9.28 3.08
N ILE A 375 21.80 -10.14 2.67
CA ILE A 375 21.52 -11.32 1.84
C ILE A 375 21.66 -12.55 2.72
N ASN A 376 20.54 -13.05 3.22
CA ASN A 376 20.47 -14.09 4.23
C ASN A 376 20.34 -15.50 3.64
N LYS A 377 20.59 -16.52 4.47
CA LYS A 377 20.52 -17.95 4.15
C LYS A 377 21.50 -18.37 3.05
N THR A 378 22.73 -17.85 3.08
CA THR A 378 23.75 -18.20 2.07
C THR A 378 24.13 -19.67 2.08
N ASP A 379 23.89 -20.37 3.19
CA ASP A 379 23.99 -21.81 3.33
C ASP A 379 23.07 -22.58 2.35
N LEU A 380 21.96 -21.98 1.92
CA LEU A 380 21.00 -22.61 1.00
C LEU A 380 21.38 -22.47 -0.49
N ALA A 381 22.45 -21.73 -0.82
CA ALA A 381 22.86 -21.49 -2.21
C ALA A 381 22.98 -22.78 -3.05
N PRO A 382 23.66 -23.85 -2.58
CA PRO A 382 23.76 -25.10 -3.34
C PRO A 382 22.40 -25.79 -3.53
N ALA A 383 21.50 -25.68 -2.56
CA ALA A 383 20.21 -26.34 -2.58
C ALA A 383 19.23 -25.74 -3.61
N VAL A 384 19.39 -24.46 -3.94
CA VAL A 384 18.54 -23.76 -4.93
C VAL A 384 19.26 -23.40 -6.23
N GLY A 385 20.53 -23.81 -6.37
CA GLY A 385 21.36 -23.50 -7.54
C GLY A 385 21.65 -22.01 -7.71
N ALA A 386 21.75 -21.26 -6.61
CA ALA A 386 22.07 -19.83 -6.63
C ALA A 386 23.59 -19.60 -6.54
N ASP A 387 24.10 -18.65 -7.31
CA ASP A 387 25.49 -18.23 -7.26
C ASP A 387 25.66 -16.96 -6.41
N LEU A 388 26.40 -17.06 -5.31
CA LEU A 388 26.65 -15.94 -4.40
C LEU A 388 27.49 -14.83 -5.07
N SER A 389 28.38 -15.17 -6.01
CA SER A 389 29.18 -14.18 -6.74
C SER A 389 28.30 -13.31 -7.66
N VAL A 390 27.26 -13.91 -8.25
CA VAL A 390 26.26 -13.18 -9.04
C VAL A 390 25.47 -12.24 -8.14
N MET A 391 25.05 -12.71 -6.96
CA MET A 391 24.32 -11.88 -5.98
C MET A 391 25.14 -10.69 -5.51
N GLU A 392 26.43 -10.89 -5.22
CA GLU A 392 27.37 -9.84 -4.82
C GLU A 392 27.53 -8.79 -5.91
N ARG A 393 27.88 -9.22 -7.13
CA ARG A 393 28.05 -8.33 -8.28
C ARG A 393 26.80 -7.48 -8.50
N ASP A 394 25.63 -8.11 -8.44
CA ASP A 394 24.37 -7.43 -8.71
C ASP A 394 23.95 -6.51 -7.55
N ALA A 395 24.22 -6.88 -6.30
CA ALA A 395 24.01 -6.02 -5.13
C ALA A 395 24.88 -4.76 -5.21
N LEU A 396 26.18 -4.91 -5.49
CA LEU A 396 27.11 -3.79 -5.68
C LEU A 396 26.65 -2.87 -6.81
N ARG A 397 26.23 -3.44 -7.95
CA ARG A 397 25.74 -2.68 -9.10
C ARG A 397 24.46 -1.91 -8.76
N MET A 398 23.46 -2.56 -8.18
CA MET A 398 22.15 -1.93 -7.89
C MET A 398 22.21 -0.92 -6.75
N ARG A 399 23.24 -0.99 -5.91
CA ARG A 399 23.45 -0.11 -4.76
C ARG A 399 24.54 0.93 -5.00
N GLU A 400 25.10 1.03 -6.20
CA GLU A 400 26.18 1.99 -6.51
C GLU A 400 27.37 1.86 -5.52
N GLY A 401 27.70 0.63 -5.13
CA GLY A 401 28.72 0.34 -4.10
C GLY A 401 28.25 0.48 -2.65
N GLY A 402 26.97 0.75 -2.40
CA GLY A 402 26.39 0.80 -1.06
C GLY A 402 26.52 -0.53 -0.29
N PRO A 403 26.59 -0.48 1.05
CA PRO A 403 27.02 -1.62 1.85
C PRO A 403 25.99 -2.74 1.82
N PHE A 404 26.47 -3.98 1.82
CA PHE A 404 25.66 -5.17 1.98
C PHE A 404 26.42 -6.22 2.79
N VAL A 405 25.70 -7.16 3.39
CA VAL A 405 26.28 -8.27 4.17
C VAL A 405 25.65 -9.60 3.75
N PHE A 406 26.49 -10.58 3.44
CA PHE A 406 26.07 -11.99 3.39
C PHE A 406 25.91 -12.54 4.79
N ALA A 407 24.78 -13.21 5.06
CA ALA A 407 24.46 -13.70 6.39
C ALA A 407 23.86 -15.10 6.36
N GLN A 408 24.06 -15.81 7.47
CA GLN A 408 23.32 -16.99 7.85
C GLN A 408 22.85 -16.75 9.28
N VAL A 409 21.81 -15.92 9.42
CA VAL A 409 21.40 -15.37 10.71
C VAL A 409 21.13 -16.47 11.75
N LYS A 410 20.55 -17.61 11.34
CA LYS A 410 20.32 -18.77 12.23
C LYS A 410 21.61 -19.43 12.74
N HIS A 411 22.71 -19.27 12.01
CA HIS A 411 24.03 -19.81 12.36
C HIS A 411 24.96 -18.73 12.93
N GLY A 412 24.46 -17.50 13.14
CA GLY A 412 25.26 -16.37 13.66
C GLY A 412 26.25 -15.77 12.67
N VAL A 413 26.34 -16.28 11.44
CA VAL A 413 27.29 -15.79 10.43
C VAL A 413 26.81 -14.46 9.86
N GLY A 414 27.70 -13.46 9.85
CA GLY A 414 27.43 -12.11 9.33
C GLY A 414 26.67 -11.18 10.30
N VAL A 415 26.18 -11.68 11.43
CA VAL A 415 25.38 -10.89 12.40
C VAL A 415 26.22 -9.77 13.02
N GLU A 416 27.48 -10.05 13.40
CA GLU A 416 28.38 -9.04 13.96
C GLU A 416 28.65 -7.89 12.97
N GLY A 417 28.83 -8.20 11.69
CA GLY A 417 28.98 -7.18 10.64
C GLY A 417 27.74 -6.28 10.53
N ILE A 418 26.53 -6.86 10.63
CA ILE A 418 25.28 -6.10 10.64
C ILE A 418 25.20 -5.19 11.87
N VAL A 419 25.57 -5.70 13.05
CA VAL A 419 25.60 -4.92 14.30
C VAL A 419 26.56 -3.74 14.20
N ASN A 420 27.76 -3.95 13.67
CA ASN A 420 28.76 -2.89 13.53
C ASN A 420 28.25 -1.75 12.63
N HIS A 421 27.54 -2.06 11.54
CA HIS A 421 26.89 -1.06 10.71
C HIS A 421 25.83 -0.24 11.47
N ILE A 422 24.99 -0.90 12.28
CA ILE A 422 23.98 -0.23 13.10
C ILE A 422 24.65 0.70 14.12
N LEU A 423 25.66 0.21 14.84
CA LEU A 423 26.34 0.97 15.87
C LEU A 423 27.10 2.17 15.30
N GLN A 424 27.76 2.01 14.16
CA GLN A 424 28.41 3.13 13.47
C GLN A 424 27.41 4.22 13.09
N ALA A 425 26.24 3.84 12.56
CA ALA A 425 25.19 4.80 12.23
C ALA A 425 24.60 5.48 13.47
N TRP A 426 24.41 4.72 14.55
CA TRP A 426 23.95 5.23 15.84
C TRP A 426 24.96 6.22 16.46
N GLU A 427 26.26 5.90 16.44
CA GLU A 427 27.32 6.78 16.94
C GLU A 427 27.38 8.10 16.18
N ILE A 428 27.30 8.04 14.85
CA ILE A 428 27.27 9.24 13.99
C ILE A 428 26.04 10.10 14.30
N ALA A 429 24.87 9.48 14.50
CA ALA A 429 23.63 10.20 14.72
C ALA A 429 23.51 10.81 16.13
N THR A 430 23.98 10.09 17.16
CA THR A 430 23.79 10.47 18.57
C THR A 430 25.03 11.10 19.20
N GLY A 431 26.18 11.05 18.54
CA GLY A 431 27.47 11.41 19.14
C GLY A 431 27.85 10.48 20.30
N ASN A 432 27.43 9.21 20.23
CA ASN A 432 27.62 8.18 21.26
C ASN A 432 26.96 8.53 22.62
N LYS A 433 25.93 9.40 22.60
CA LYS A 433 25.17 9.77 23.78
C LYS A 433 24.05 8.77 24.01
N ARG A 434 24.14 8.07 25.14
CA ARG A 434 23.09 7.19 25.66
C ARG A 434 21.97 8.01 26.31
N ARG A 435 20.76 7.47 26.34
CA ARG A 435 19.59 8.15 26.95
C ARG A 435 19.51 7.98 28.46
#